data_AF-A0A7C2ZZQ8-F1
#
_entry.id   AF-A0A7C2ZZQ8-F1
#
_cell.length_a   1.000
_cell.length_b   1.000
_cell.length_c   1.000
_cell.angle_alpha   90.00
_cell.angle_beta   90.00
_cell.angle_gamma   90.00
#
_symmetry.space_group_name_H-M   'P 1'
#
loop_
_entity.id
_entity.type
_entity.pdbx_description
1 polymer ?
#
loop_
_entity_poly.entity_id
_entity_poly.type
_entity_poly.pdbx_seq_one_letter_code
_entity_poly.pdbx_strand_id
1 'polypeptide(L)'
;MLTNEQLMRKVLIVSYEFPPLGGIGVQRVLKFVKYLPQYGWQPVVLTPKSPQYWVNLIDESLLSEIPKEAKVYRTFSIEREKIFKAVEKFSLKILRPFDKLLFKERKLESAFLWRLRKFIPDNDFRSFFLFPDGRS
;
A
#
# COMPACT_ATOMS: atom_id res chain seq x y z
N MET A 1 27.13 -13.51 31.69
CA MET A 1 27.38 -14.10 30.36
C MET A 1 26.48 -13.39 29.37
N LEU A 2 27.04 -12.73 28.35
CA LEU A 2 26.23 -12.12 27.29
C LEU A 2 25.61 -13.26 26.47
N THR A 3 24.31 -13.20 26.18
CA THR A 3 23.67 -14.20 25.32
C THR A 3 24.16 -14.02 23.88
N ASN A 4 24.16 -15.09 23.07
CA ASN A 4 24.55 -14.99 21.66
C ASN A 4 23.75 -13.90 20.90
N GLU A 5 22.51 -13.60 21.31
CA GLU A 5 21.73 -12.47 20.80
C GLU A 5 22.42 -11.10 20.98
N GLN A 6 23.17 -10.88 22.05
CA GLN A 6 23.83 -9.59 22.33
C GLN A 6 25.13 -9.40 21.52
N LEU A 7 25.68 -10.48 20.96
CA LEU A 7 26.92 -10.45 20.16
C LEU A 7 26.67 -10.35 18.65
N MET A 8 25.45 -10.67 18.19
CA MET A 8 25.10 -10.63 16.77
C MET A 8 24.86 -9.20 16.26
N ARG A 9 25.38 -8.92 15.05
CA ARG A 9 25.11 -7.65 14.37
C ARG A 9 23.67 -7.62 13.90
N LYS A 10 22.96 -6.50 14.07
CA LYS A 10 21.54 -6.40 13.69
C LYS A 10 21.37 -5.83 12.30
N VAL A 11 20.43 -6.38 11.55
CA VAL A 11 20.01 -5.85 10.24
C VAL A 11 18.50 -5.66 10.21
N LEU A 12 18.06 -4.45 9.87
CA LEU A 12 16.64 -4.13 9.68
C LEU A 12 16.26 -4.42 8.23
N ILE A 13 15.23 -5.24 8.04
CA ILE A 13 14.66 -5.59 6.75
C ILE A 13 13.24 -5.04 6.73
N VAL A 14 12.97 -4.08 5.86
CA VAL A 14 11.63 -3.52 5.66
C VAL A 14 11.03 -4.14 4.41
N SER A 15 9.97 -4.93 4.58
CA SER A 15 9.30 -5.60 3.45
C SER A 15 7.80 -5.57 3.62
N TYR A 16 7.10 -5.20 2.53
CA TYR A 16 5.65 -5.33 2.43
C TYR A 16 5.21 -6.79 2.29
N GLU A 17 6.09 -7.63 1.76
CA GLU A 17 5.84 -9.03 1.46
C GLU A 17 6.64 -9.90 2.43
N PHE A 18 5.95 -10.49 3.40
CA PHE A 18 6.55 -11.37 4.40
C PHE A 18 5.53 -12.43 4.86
N PRO A 19 5.95 -13.62 5.35
CA PRO A 19 5.00 -14.64 5.80
C PRO A 19 4.00 -14.08 6.83
N PRO A 20 2.73 -14.50 6.79
CA PRO A 20 2.22 -15.70 6.11
C PRO A 20 1.85 -15.50 4.63
N LEU A 21 2.23 -14.40 3.97
CA LEU A 21 2.01 -14.27 2.53
C LEU A 21 2.82 -15.31 1.75
N GLY A 22 2.24 -15.88 0.70
CA GLY A 22 2.84 -16.85 -0.23
C GLY A 22 3.26 -16.27 -1.59
N GLY A 23 3.42 -14.95 -1.70
CA GLY A 23 3.81 -14.28 -2.94
C GLY A 23 5.28 -14.52 -3.35
N ILE A 24 5.60 -14.32 -4.63
CA ILE A 24 6.94 -14.55 -5.20
C ILE A 24 8.02 -13.71 -4.50
N GLY A 25 7.73 -12.46 -4.10
CA GLY A 25 8.71 -11.62 -3.41
C GLY A 25 8.94 -12.00 -1.95
N VAL A 26 8.02 -12.74 -1.32
CA VAL A 26 8.19 -13.27 0.05
C VAL A 26 9.37 -14.24 0.12
N GLN A 27 9.52 -15.09 -0.89
CA GLN A 27 10.54 -16.15 -0.91
C GLN A 27 11.95 -15.59 -0.76
N ARG A 28 12.29 -14.53 -1.50
CA ARG A 28 13.62 -13.92 -1.44
C ARG A 28 13.93 -13.37 -0.05
N VAL A 29 13.00 -12.59 0.50
CA VAL A 29 13.17 -11.98 1.83
C VAL A 29 13.26 -13.06 2.90
N LEU A 30 12.42 -14.09 2.82
CA LEU A 30 12.42 -15.22 3.74
C LEU A 30 13.75 -15.98 3.73
N LYS A 31 14.34 -16.25 2.55
CA LYS A 31 15.66 -16.89 2.48
C LYS A 31 16.76 -16.03 3.09
N PHE A 32 16.75 -14.71 2.87
CA PHE A 32 17.70 -13.82 3.57
C PHE A 32 17.56 -13.93 5.09
N VAL A 33 16.33 -13.82 5.60
CA VAL A 33 16.04 -13.94 7.03
C VAL A 33 16.48 -15.30 7.58
N LYS A 34 16.30 -16.38 6.81
CA LYS A 34 16.69 -17.75 7.17
C LYS A 34 18.20 -17.93 7.29
N TYR A 35 18.98 -17.37 6.38
CA TYR A 35 20.43 -17.62 6.30
C TYR A 35 21.29 -16.57 7.01
N LEU A 36 20.81 -15.34 7.21
CA LEU A 36 21.57 -14.28 7.90
C LEU A 36 22.11 -14.67 9.29
N PRO A 37 21.37 -15.42 10.13
CA PRO A 37 21.90 -15.88 11.42
C PRO A 37 23.19 -16.70 11.31
N GLN A 38 23.36 -17.46 10.22
CA GLN A 38 24.57 -18.28 9.98
C GLN A 38 25.83 -17.43 9.77
N TYR A 39 25.66 -16.16 9.41
CA TYR A 39 26.74 -15.18 9.22
C TYR A 39 26.90 -14.22 10.41
N GLY A 40 26.28 -14.54 11.55
CA GLY A 40 26.34 -13.73 12.76
C GLY A 40 25.49 -12.46 12.70
N TRP A 41 24.48 -12.43 11.82
CA TRP A 41 23.53 -11.33 11.69
C TRP A 41 22.16 -11.69 12.24
N GLN A 42 21.63 -10.87 13.14
CA GLN A 42 20.27 -10.98 13.64
C GLN A 42 19.32 -10.17 12.72
N PRO A 43 18.45 -10.84 11.94
CA PRO A 43 17.46 -10.15 11.13
C PRO A 43 16.31 -9.62 12.00
N VAL A 44 16.00 -8.34 11.79
CA VAL A 44 14.82 -7.67 12.36
C VAL A 44 13.94 -7.26 11.19
N VAL A 45 12.78 -7.88 11.06
CA VAL A 45 11.84 -7.64 9.95
C VAL A 45 10.75 -6.69 10.40
N LEU A 46 10.52 -5.63 9.62
CA LEU A 46 9.38 -4.73 9.75
C LEU A 46 8.45 -4.92 8.55
N THR A 47 7.21 -5.32 8.82
CA THR A 47 6.23 -5.64 7.77
C THR A 47 4.83 -5.16 8.16
N PRO A 48 3.92 -4.87 7.21
CA PRO A 48 2.54 -4.48 7.54
C PRO A 48 1.75 -5.63 8.17
N LYS A 49 0.83 -5.30 9.09
CA LYS A 49 -0.07 -6.26 9.76
C LYS A 49 -1.09 -6.89 8.81
N SER A 50 -1.52 -6.17 7.78
CA SER A 50 -2.49 -6.64 6.79
C SER A 50 -2.27 -5.92 5.47
N PRO A 51 -1.62 -6.58 4.49
CA PRO A 51 -1.59 -6.08 3.12
C PRO A 51 -2.91 -6.46 2.45
N GLN A 52 -3.79 -5.47 2.24
CA GLN A 52 -5.14 -5.71 1.71
C GLN A 52 -5.16 -6.34 0.32
N TYR A 53 -4.05 -6.27 -0.41
CA TYR A 53 -3.91 -6.73 -1.78
C TYR A 53 -3.58 -8.23 -1.93
N TRP A 54 -3.04 -8.86 -0.88
CA TRP A 54 -2.44 -10.20 -0.99
C TRP A 54 -3.14 -11.26 -0.12
N VAL A 55 -4.36 -10.98 0.34
CA VAL A 55 -5.11 -11.83 1.28
C VAL A 55 -5.42 -13.22 0.70
N ASN A 56 -5.48 -13.36 -0.63
CA ASN A 56 -5.74 -14.64 -1.30
C ASN A 56 -4.50 -15.53 -1.46
N LEU A 57 -3.32 -15.04 -1.07
CA LEU A 57 -2.04 -15.73 -1.18
C LEU A 57 -1.46 -15.93 0.22
N ILE A 58 -2.16 -16.70 1.06
CA ILE A 58 -1.71 -17.03 2.41
C ILE A 58 -1.16 -18.46 2.39
N ASP A 59 0.08 -18.60 2.86
CA ASP A 59 0.76 -19.87 3.08
C ASP A 59 1.41 -19.86 4.47
N GLU A 60 0.73 -20.51 5.42
CA GLU A 60 1.18 -20.60 6.81
C GLU A 60 2.42 -21.50 6.96
N SER A 61 2.70 -22.38 5.99
CA SER A 61 3.86 -23.28 6.05
C SER A 61 5.18 -22.48 6.08
N LEU A 62 5.21 -21.30 5.46
CA LEU A 62 6.36 -20.40 5.41
C LEU A 62 6.75 -19.82 6.78
N LEU A 63 5.83 -19.82 7.76
CA LEU A 63 6.15 -19.40 9.12
C LEU A 63 7.17 -20.34 9.79
N SER A 64 7.18 -21.63 9.40
CA SER A 64 8.13 -22.61 9.91
C SER A 64 9.57 -22.37 9.44
N GLU A 65 9.76 -21.61 8.35
CA GLU A 65 11.08 -21.27 7.83
C GLU A 65 11.73 -20.08 8.55
N ILE A 66 10.99 -19.38 9.43
CA ILE A 66 11.51 -18.23 10.18
C ILE A 66 12.38 -18.76 11.34
N PRO A 67 13.68 -18.43 11.38
CA PRO A 67 14.57 -18.87 12.44
C PRO A 67 14.25 -18.14 13.75
N LYS A 68 14.55 -18.77 14.90
CA LYS A 68 14.22 -18.23 16.23
C LYS A 68 14.96 -16.92 16.54
N GLU A 69 16.10 -16.72 15.90
CA GLU A 69 16.94 -15.54 15.99
C GLU A 69 16.29 -14.32 15.33
N ALA A 70 15.38 -14.53 14.36
CA ALA A 70 14.71 -13.45 13.64
C ALA A 70 13.60 -12.80 14.47
N LYS A 71 13.55 -11.46 14.48
CA LYS A 71 12.49 -10.69 15.13
C LYS A 71 11.57 -10.08 14.09
N VAL A 72 10.28 -10.38 14.14
CA VAL A 72 9.30 -9.91 13.15
C VAL A 72 8.31 -8.96 13.82
N TYR A 73 8.32 -7.70 13.39
CA TYR A 73 7.42 -6.65 13.84
C TYR A 73 6.38 -6.36 12.77
N ARG A 74 5.11 -6.56 13.13
CA ARG A 74 3.97 -6.26 12.26
C ARG A 74 3.32 -4.94 12.68
N THR A 75 3.40 -3.92 11.84
CA THR A 75 2.88 -2.57 12.15
C THR A 75 1.73 -2.17 11.24
N PHE A 76 0.99 -1.12 11.61
CA PHE A 76 0.02 -0.50 10.73
C PHE A 76 0.75 0.22 9.59
N SER A 77 0.33 -0.04 8.35
CA SER A 77 0.79 0.71 7.18
C SER A 77 -0.36 1.55 6.64
N ILE A 78 -0.06 2.83 6.40
CA ILE A 78 -0.97 3.74 5.71
C ILE A 78 -0.88 3.40 4.21
N GLU A 79 -1.80 2.57 3.74
CA GLU A 79 -1.88 2.20 2.33
C GLU A 79 -2.40 3.38 1.50
N ARG A 80 -1.79 3.63 0.33
CA ARG A 80 -2.24 4.68 -0.59
C ARG A 80 -3.71 4.51 -0.94
N GLU A 81 -4.27 3.30 -1.10
CA GLU A 81 -5.70 3.19 -1.37
C GLU A 81 -6.60 3.57 -0.21
N LYS A 82 -6.15 3.45 1.06
CA LYS A 82 -6.95 3.94 2.19
C LYS A 82 -7.07 5.46 2.13
N ILE A 83 -5.98 6.13 1.77
CA ILE A 83 -5.98 7.58 1.53
C ILE A 83 -6.83 7.92 0.31
N PHE A 84 -6.60 7.27 -0.84
CA PHE A 84 -7.36 7.54 -2.06
C PHE A 84 -8.86 7.29 -1.87
N LYS A 85 -9.28 6.17 -1.26
CA LYS A 85 -10.70 5.90 -0.96
C LYS A 85 -11.28 6.91 0.03
N ALA A 86 -10.50 7.35 1.02
CA ALA A 86 -10.94 8.39 1.95
C ALA A 86 -11.12 9.75 1.25
N VAL A 87 -10.16 10.12 0.39
CA VAL A 87 -10.23 11.33 -0.44
C VAL A 87 -11.37 11.24 -1.43
N GLU A 88 -11.53 10.12 -2.15
CA GLU A 88 -12.64 9.89 -3.08
C GLU A 88 -13.99 9.99 -2.36
N LYS A 89 -14.17 9.33 -1.21
CA LYS A 89 -15.40 9.42 -0.43
C LYS A 89 -15.68 10.83 0.07
N PHE A 90 -14.65 11.56 0.48
CA PHE A 90 -14.73 12.95 0.92
C PHE A 90 -15.08 13.89 -0.23
N SER A 91 -14.35 13.80 -1.34
CA SER A 91 -14.59 14.51 -2.60
C SER A 91 -16.00 14.25 -3.10
N LEU A 92 -16.45 13.00 -3.22
CA LEU A 92 -17.82 12.67 -3.62
C LEU A 92 -18.86 13.21 -2.64
N LYS A 93 -18.56 13.32 -1.33
CA LYS A 93 -19.51 13.89 -0.35
C LYS A 93 -19.65 15.42 -0.50
N ILE A 94 -18.57 16.11 -0.86
CA ILE A 94 -18.51 17.57 -1.03
C ILE A 94 -18.89 18.04 -2.43
N LEU A 95 -18.50 17.29 -3.46
CA LEU A 95 -18.78 17.59 -4.85
C LEU A 95 -20.23 17.30 -5.23
N ARG A 96 -20.87 16.26 -4.67
CA ARG A 96 -22.30 15.95 -4.95
C ARG A 96 -23.27 17.15 -4.78
N PRO A 97 -23.19 17.98 -3.71
CA PRO A 97 -24.00 19.20 -3.63
C PRO A 97 -23.51 20.32 -4.56
N PHE A 98 -22.21 20.36 -4.88
CA PHE A 98 -21.61 21.34 -5.80
C PHE A 98 -21.99 21.07 -7.26
N ASP A 99 -22.07 19.81 -7.68
CA ASP A 99 -22.51 19.40 -9.02
C ASP A 99 -23.95 19.88 -9.26
N LYS A 100 -24.85 19.70 -8.29
CA LYS A 100 -26.22 20.26 -8.36
C LYS A 100 -26.25 21.79 -8.46
N LEU A 101 -25.27 22.48 -7.90
CA LEU A 101 -25.15 23.94 -7.97
C LEU A 101 -24.55 24.38 -9.32
N LEU A 102 -23.54 23.66 -9.82
CA LEU A 102 -22.85 23.92 -11.08
C LEU A 102 -23.74 23.63 -12.30
N PHE A 103 -24.51 22.53 -12.30
CA PHE A 103 -25.45 22.22 -13.39
C PHE A 103 -26.64 23.19 -13.45
N LYS A 104 -26.88 23.97 -12.39
CA LYS A 104 -27.92 25.03 -12.38
C LYS A 104 -27.47 26.29 -13.12
N GLU A 105 -26.16 26.54 -13.27
CA GLU A 105 -25.63 27.71 -13.97
C GLU A 105 -24.84 27.33 -15.22
N ARG A 106 -25.56 26.97 -16.29
CA ARG A 106 -25.08 26.60 -17.65
C ARG A 106 -24.25 27.69 -18.41
N LYS A 107 -23.64 28.68 -17.75
CA LYS A 107 -22.95 29.81 -18.43
C LYS A 107 -21.49 30.06 -18.04
N LEU A 108 -20.94 29.41 -17.02
CA LEU A 108 -19.59 29.75 -16.51
C LEU A 108 -18.45 28.85 -17.03
N GLU A 109 -18.74 27.89 -17.90
CA GLU A 109 -17.85 26.74 -18.11
C GLU A 109 -16.60 26.99 -18.97
N SER A 110 -16.52 28.02 -19.81
CA SER A 110 -15.42 28.05 -20.80
C SER A 110 -14.09 28.59 -20.25
N ALA A 111 -14.12 29.61 -19.38
CA ALA A 111 -12.89 30.28 -18.92
C ALA A 111 -12.32 29.69 -17.62
N PHE A 112 -13.20 29.29 -16.70
CA PHE A 112 -12.78 28.72 -15.42
C PHE A 112 -12.26 27.28 -15.58
N LEU A 113 -12.95 26.45 -16.36
CA LEU A 113 -12.49 25.07 -16.64
C LEU A 113 -11.19 25.06 -17.45
N TRP A 114 -11.00 26.00 -18.39
CA TRP A 114 -9.71 26.17 -19.09
C TRP A 114 -8.56 26.52 -18.14
N ARG A 115 -8.83 27.30 -17.09
CA ARG A 115 -7.83 27.68 -16.08
C ARG A 115 -7.49 26.52 -15.15
N LEU A 116 -8.45 25.65 -14.84
CA LEU A 116 -8.23 24.42 -14.06
C LEU A 116 -7.43 23.37 -14.83
N ARG A 117 -7.58 23.30 -16.17
CA ARG A 117 -6.80 22.41 -17.04
C ARG A 117 -5.28 22.62 -16.96
N LYS A 118 -4.81 23.83 -16.58
CA LYS A 118 -3.37 24.11 -16.41
C LYS A 118 -2.74 23.49 -15.16
N PHE A 119 -3.55 23.03 -14.19
CA PHE A 119 -3.07 22.50 -12.91
C PHE A 119 -3.18 20.98 -12.80
N ILE A 120 -3.80 20.32 -13.79
CA ILE A 120 -3.99 18.87 -13.79
C ILE A 120 -3.08 18.29 -14.89
N PRO A 121 -2.08 17.43 -14.55
CA PRO A 121 -1.22 16.79 -15.53
C PRO A 121 -2.07 16.04 -16.56
N ASP A 122 -1.72 16.14 -17.84
CA ASP A 122 -2.55 15.81 -19.01
C ASP A 122 -3.11 14.38 -19.10
N ASN A 123 -2.79 13.49 -18.17
CA ASN A 123 -3.42 12.19 -18.10
C ASN A 123 -4.62 12.26 -17.14
N ASP A 124 -5.79 12.41 -17.75
CA ASP A 124 -7.06 11.84 -17.28
C ASP A 124 -8.17 12.80 -16.81
N PHE A 125 -8.30 13.96 -17.47
CA PHE A 125 -9.48 14.83 -17.29
C PHE A 125 -10.79 14.16 -17.74
N ARG A 126 -10.72 13.16 -18.63
CA ARG A 126 -11.88 12.46 -19.18
C ARG A 126 -12.39 11.36 -18.25
N SER A 127 -11.55 10.65 -17.50
CA SER A 127 -12.06 9.64 -16.55
C SER A 127 -12.79 10.25 -15.35
N PHE A 128 -12.51 11.51 -15.00
CA PHE A 128 -13.12 12.14 -13.82
C PHE A 128 -14.61 12.48 -14.01
N PHE A 129 -15.12 12.48 -15.24
CA PHE A 129 -16.51 12.82 -15.59
C PHE A 129 -17.24 11.74 -16.41
N LEU A 130 -16.60 10.61 -16.72
CA LEU A 130 -17.26 9.53 -17.47
C LEU A 130 -18.09 8.65 -16.54
N PHE A 131 -19.40 8.92 -16.58
CA PHE A 131 -20.47 7.97 -16.28
C PHE A 131 -20.31 6.68 -17.12
N PRO A 132 -20.81 5.52 -16.62
CA PRO A 132 -20.87 4.30 -17.42
C PRO A 132 -21.83 4.53 -18.59
N ASP A 133 -21.32 4.45 -19.82
CA ASP A 133 -22.16 4.43 -21.01
C ASP A 133 -22.90 3.08 -21.06
N GLY A 134 -24.08 3.04 -20.44
CA GLY A 134 -25.06 2.01 -20.71
C GLY A 134 -25.80 2.36 -21.99
N ARG A 135 -25.27 1.95 -23.15
CA ARG A 135 -26.04 1.63 -24.38
C ARG A 135 -25.30 0.60 -25.23
N SER A 136 -26.08 -0.41 -25.65
CA SER A 136 -25.86 -1.51 -26.60
C SER A 136 -24.75 -2.51 -26.31
#